data_AF-A0A2G9SGF8-F1
#
_entry.id   AF-A0A2G9SGF8-F1
#
_cell.length_a   1.000
_cell.length_b   1.000
_cell.length_c   1.000
_cell.angle_alpha   90.00
_cell.angle_beta   90.00
_cell.angle_gamma   90.00
#
_symmetry.space_group_name_H-M   'P 1'
#
loop_
_entity.id
_entity.type
_entity.pdbx_description
1 polymer ?
#
loop_
_entity_poly.entity_id
_entity_poly.type
_entity_poly.pdbx_seq_one_letter_code
_entity_poly.pdbx_strand_id
1 'polypeptide(L)'
;MEILENATVGSYVGTVTAKDPDITNNIIRYGILPNEYSRSFEIYSNNGSIIISKPLDRETEPWHNFTITATEAQNLALVSVVEVYIRVIDVNDHPPELQNEYDIYVCEKTKAGEVRLAN
;
A
#
# COMPACT_ATOMS: atom_id res chain seq x y z
N MET A 1 -4.07 -1.43 6.61
CA MET A 1 -2.91 -2.24 6.21
C MET A 1 -1.92 -1.32 5.51
N GLU A 2 -0.65 -1.68 5.46
CA GLU A 2 0.40 -0.85 4.83
C GLU A 2 1.29 -1.73 3.94
N ILE A 3 1.76 -1.19 2.82
CA ILE A 3 2.65 -1.88 1.88
C ILE A 3 3.59 -0.87 1.21
N LEU A 4 4.83 -1.27 0.93
CA LEU A 4 5.80 -0.42 0.23
C LEU A 4 5.41 -0.27 -1.25
N GLU A 5 5.64 0.90 -1.83
CA GLU A 5 5.33 1.14 -3.25
C GLU A 5 6.15 0.27 -4.21
N ASN A 6 7.40 -0.01 -3.87
CA ASN A 6 8.29 -0.84 -4.68
C ASN A 6 8.06 -2.36 -4.49
N ALA A 7 7.05 -2.76 -3.72
CA ALA A 7 6.71 -4.16 -3.53
C ALA A 7 6.27 -4.78 -4.87
N THR A 8 6.83 -5.94 -5.21
CA THR A 8 6.58 -6.59 -6.50
C THR A 8 5.17 -7.18 -6.56
N VAL A 9 4.62 -7.34 -7.77
CA VAL A 9 3.40 -8.12 -8.00
C VAL A 9 3.55 -9.51 -7.37
N GLY A 10 2.49 -9.96 -6.67
CA GLY A 10 2.47 -11.18 -5.86
C GLY A 10 2.88 -10.97 -4.40
N SER A 11 3.39 -9.80 -4.01
CA SER A 11 3.74 -9.52 -2.62
C SER A 11 2.52 -9.57 -1.70
N TYR A 12 2.70 -10.16 -0.53
CA TYR A 12 1.68 -10.26 0.49
C TYR A 12 1.45 -8.91 1.20
N VAL A 13 0.19 -8.48 1.29
CA VAL A 13 -0.20 -7.23 1.95
C VAL A 13 -0.78 -7.50 3.35
N GLY A 14 -1.62 -8.52 3.45
CA GLY A 14 -2.37 -8.80 4.67
C GLY A 14 -3.37 -9.93 4.47
N THR A 15 -4.07 -10.28 5.53
CA THR A 15 -5.12 -11.30 5.48
C THR A 15 -6.35 -10.78 6.21
N VAL A 16 -7.52 -11.05 5.67
CA VAL A 16 -8.79 -10.91 6.38
C VAL A 16 -9.35 -12.28 6.75
N THR A 17 -10.02 -12.34 7.89
CA THR A 17 -10.63 -13.58 8.38
C THR A 17 -12.06 -13.31 8.82
N ALA A 18 -12.97 -14.16 8.40
CA ALA A 18 -14.31 -14.26 8.95
C ALA A 18 -14.44 -15.55 9.75
N LYS A 19 -15.25 -15.52 10.81
CA LYS A 19 -15.52 -16.66 11.68
C LYS A 19 -16.99 -16.67 12.05
N ASP A 20 -17.61 -17.82 11.85
CA ASP A 20 -18.91 -18.14 12.42
C ASP A 20 -18.69 -18.77 13.81
N PRO A 21 -19.20 -18.17 14.90
CA PRO A 21 -19.05 -18.73 16.25
C PRO A 21 -19.84 -20.03 16.46
N ASP A 22 -20.91 -20.26 15.69
CA ASP A 22 -21.82 -21.40 15.85
C ASP A 22 -21.37 -22.61 15.00
N ILE A 23 -20.55 -22.39 13.96
CA ILE A 23 -20.11 -23.43 13.02
C ILE A 23 -18.58 -23.56 13.01
N THR A 24 -18.08 -24.72 13.43
CA THR A 24 -16.63 -24.96 13.56
C THR A 24 -15.92 -25.23 12.23
N ASN A 25 -16.63 -25.76 11.22
CA ASN A 25 -16.07 -26.18 9.93
C ASN A 25 -16.72 -25.44 8.75
N ASN A 26 -16.96 -24.15 8.92
CA ASN A 26 -17.55 -23.34 7.86
C ASN A 26 -16.51 -23.06 6.77
N ILE A 27 -16.84 -23.34 5.51
CA ILE A 27 -15.98 -23.02 4.36
C ILE A 27 -16.37 -21.63 3.89
N ILE A 28 -15.52 -20.65 4.18
CA ILE A 28 -15.74 -19.26 3.79
C ILE A 28 -14.94 -18.95 2.52
N ARG A 29 -15.60 -18.27 1.59
CA ARG A 29 -15.01 -17.78 0.34
C ARG A 29 -14.92 -16.27 0.36
N TYR A 30 -13.72 -15.77 0.10
CA TYR A 30 -13.44 -14.35 0.06
C TYR A 30 -13.46 -13.82 -1.37
N GLY A 31 -13.91 -12.58 -1.53
CA GLY A 31 -13.91 -11.88 -2.82
C GLY A 31 -13.74 -10.38 -2.62
N ILE A 32 -13.20 -9.69 -3.62
CA ILE A 32 -13.13 -8.23 -3.63
C ILE A 32 -14.27 -7.71 -4.50
N LEU A 33 -15.05 -6.76 -3.97
CA LEU A 33 -16.05 -6.04 -4.78
C LEU A 33 -15.31 -5.08 -5.73
N PRO A 34 -15.58 -5.12 -7.05
CA PRO A 34 -14.89 -4.26 -7.99
C PRO A 34 -15.15 -2.77 -7.74
N ASN A 35 -14.08 -1.99 -7.65
CA ASN A 35 -14.09 -0.53 -7.74
C ASN A 35 -12.82 -0.05 -8.46
N GLU A 36 -12.56 1.25 -8.45
CA GLU A 36 -11.37 1.84 -9.05
C GLU A 36 -10.07 1.43 -8.33
N TYR A 37 -10.08 1.36 -7.00
CA TYR A 37 -8.89 1.07 -6.17
C TYR A 37 -8.58 -0.42 -6.05
N SER A 38 -9.56 -1.29 -6.30
CA SER A 38 -9.45 -2.75 -6.10
C SER A 38 -8.57 -3.42 -7.14
N ARG A 39 -8.32 -2.76 -8.28
CA ARG A 39 -7.64 -3.34 -9.45
C ARG A 39 -6.16 -3.64 -9.22
N SER A 40 -5.57 -3.08 -8.17
CA SER A 40 -4.16 -3.29 -7.81
C SER A 40 -3.97 -4.44 -6.81
N PHE A 41 -5.07 -5.07 -6.37
CA PHE A 41 -5.04 -6.15 -5.39
C PHE A 41 -5.80 -7.38 -5.88
N GLU A 42 -5.43 -8.52 -5.33
CA GLU A 42 -6.13 -9.78 -5.48
C GLU A 42 -6.28 -10.44 -4.10
N ILE A 43 -7.36 -11.20 -3.91
CA ILE A 43 -7.59 -11.98 -2.69
C ILE A 43 -7.67 -13.46 -3.02
N TYR A 44 -6.92 -14.27 -2.28
CA TYR A 44 -7.05 -15.72 -2.33
C TYR A 44 -8.36 -16.15 -1.67
N SER A 45 -9.26 -16.73 -2.47
CA SER A 45 -10.63 -17.03 -2.02
C SER A 45 -10.73 -18.01 -0.86
N ASN A 46 -9.71 -18.84 -0.61
CA ASN A 46 -9.71 -19.90 0.40
C ASN A 46 -9.20 -19.46 1.77
N ASN A 47 -8.34 -18.44 1.85
CA ASN A 47 -7.69 -18.05 3.10
C ASN A 47 -7.75 -16.54 3.39
N GLY A 48 -8.29 -15.74 2.47
CA GLY A 48 -8.45 -14.30 2.65
C GLY A 48 -7.15 -13.51 2.54
N SER A 49 -6.06 -14.12 2.07
CA SER A 49 -4.79 -13.43 1.87
C SER A 49 -4.86 -12.49 0.67
N ILE A 50 -4.47 -11.24 0.90
CA ILE A 50 -4.45 -10.16 -0.07
C ILE A 50 -3.03 -10.00 -0.60
N ILE A 51 -2.90 -9.96 -1.93
CA ILE A 51 -1.64 -9.74 -2.63
C ILE A 51 -1.74 -8.57 -3.59
N ILE A 52 -0.57 -8.04 -3.96
CA ILE A 52 -0.45 -7.05 -5.04
C ILE A 52 -0.67 -7.75 -6.39
N SER A 53 -1.56 -7.22 -7.22
CA SER A 53 -1.78 -7.70 -8.59
C SER A 53 -1.28 -6.74 -9.67
N LYS A 54 -0.95 -5.49 -9.30
CA LYS A 54 -0.34 -4.48 -10.18
C LYS A 54 0.68 -3.62 -9.42
N PRO A 55 1.70 -3.07 -10.10
CA PRO A 55 2.62 -2.12 -9.47
C PRO A 55 1.89 -1.00 -8.75
N LEU A 56 2.43 -0.59 -7.61
CA LEU A 56 1.95 0.52 -6.80
C LEU A 56 2.85 1.73 -7.05
N ASP A 57 2.29 2.91 -6.86
CA ASP A 57 2.97 4.19 -7.04
C ASP A 57 2.34 5.17 -6.06
N ARG A 58 3.10 5.57 -5.04
CA ARG A 58 2.55 6.38 -3.94
C ARG A 58 2.22 7.79 -4.41
N GLU A 59 2.96 8.34 -5.36
CA GLU A 59 2.76 9.67 -5.95
C GLU A 59 1.41 9.74 -6.67
N THR A 60 1.01 8.66 -7.32
CA THR A 60 -0.26 8.57 -8.04
C THR A 60 -1.42 8.19 -7.11
N GLU A 61 -1.26 7.16 -6.27
CA GLU A 61 -2.33 6.64 -5.43
C GLU A 61 -1.80 6.19 -4.05
N PRO A 62 -1.77 7.09 -3.04
CA PRO A 62 -1.23 6.76 -1.73
C PRO A 62 -2.16 5.90 -0.86
N TRP A 63 -3.45 5.82 -1.21
CA TRP A 63 -4.46 5.10 -0.43
C TRP A 63 -5.39 4.30 -1.33
N HIS A 64 -5.60 3.03 -0.99
CA HIS A 64 -6.55 2.16 -1.67
C HIS A 64 -7.64 1.70 -0.70
N ASN A 65 -8.89 2.01 -1.06
CA ASN A 65 -10.10 1.64 -0.32
C ASN A 65 -10.91 0.68 -1.18
N PHE A 66 -11.20 -0.52 -0.68
CA PHE A 66 -12.16 -1.43 -1.31
C PHE A 66 -12.84 -2.34 -0.30
N THR A 67 -13.96 -2.92 -0.72
CA THR A 67 -14.75 -3.82 0.09
C THR A 67 -14.40 -5.27 -0.21
N ILE A 68 -14.23 -6.07 0.83
CA ILE A 68 -14.10 -7.53 0.74
C ILE A 68 -15.40 -8.18 1.21
N THR A 69 -15.84 -9.21 0.49
CA THR A 69 -16.92 -10.09 0.89
C THR A 69 -16.37 -11.38 1.49
N ALA A 70 -17.10 -11.92 2.46
CA ALA A 70 -16.93 -13.27 2.98
C ALA A 70 -18.27 -13.99 2.85
N THR A 71 -18.30 -15.05 2.04
CA THR A 71 -19.52 -15.81 1.71
C THR A 71 -19.36 -17.26 2.15
N GLU A 72 -20.37 -17.81 2.79
CA GLU A 72 -20.38 -19.24 3.09
C GLU A 72 -20.53 -20.08 1.82
N ALA A 73 -19.65 -21.06 1.62
CA ALA A 73 -19.67 -21.89 0.41
C ALA A 73 -20.95 -22.72 0.26
N GLN A 74 -21.63 -23.02 1.38
CA GLN A 74 -22.85 -23.82 1.41
C GLN A 74 -24.12 -22.97 1.38
N ASN A 75 -24.02 -21.65 1.65
CA ASN A 75 -25.15 -20.75 1.66
C ASN A 75 -24.75 -19.36 1.12
N LEU A 76 -25.02 -19.16 -0.16
CA LEU A 76 -24.71 -17.90 -0.85
C LEU A 76 -25.54 -16.69 -0.34
N ALA A 77 -26.59 -16.92 0.46
CA ALA A 77 -27.36 -15.85 1.08
C ALA A 77 -26.68 -15.27 2.34
N LEU A 78 -25.72 -15.98 2.92
CA LEU A 78 -24.96 -15.51 4.08
C LEU A 78 -23.66 -14.86 3.61
N VAL A 79 -23.70 -13.53 3.53
CA VAL A 79 -22.58 -12.70 3.10
C VAL A 79 -22.29 -11.66 4.18
N SER A 80 -21.02 -11.59 4.59
CA SER A 80 -20.48 -10.49 5.39
C SER A 80 -19.58 -9.63 4.52
N VAL A 81 -19.49 -8.33 4.84
CA VAL A 81 -18.67 -7.36 4.10
C VAL A 81 -17.81 -6.55 5.08
N VAL A 82 -16.61 -6.18 4.64
CA VAL A 82 -15.71 -5.32 5.39
C VAL A 82 -14.98 -4.37 4.46
N GLU A 83 -14.81 -3.12 4.88
CA GLU A 83 -13.98 -2.15 4.17
C GLU A 83 -12.51 -2.33 4.57
N VAL A 84 -11.63 -2.36 3.56
CA VAL A 84 -10.19 -2.46 3.73
C VAL A 84 -9.53 -1.20 3.21
N TYR A 85 -8.66 -0.64 4.05
CA TYR A 85 -7.83 0.51 3.74
C TYR A 85 -6.37 0.07 3.68
N ILE A 86 -5.75 0.21 2.51
CA ILE A 86 -4.33 -0.04 2.29
C ILE A 86 -3.64 1.29 2.04
N ARG A 87 -2.61 1.58 2.83
CA ARG A 87 -1.73 2.74 2.65
C ARG A 87 -0.48 2.30 1.90
N VAL A 88 -0.14 3.02 0.84
CA VAL A 88 1.14 2.85 0.15
C VAL A 88 2.19 3.68 0.86
N ILE A 89 3.29 3.04 1.25
CA ILE A 89 4.38 3.65 2.01
C ILE A 89 5.51 3.96 1.06
N ASP A 90 5.99 5.19 1.20
CA ASP A 90 7.12 5.74 0.45
C ASP A 90 8.36 4.88 0.69
N VAL A 91 9.03 4.51 -0.38
CA VAL A 91 10.43 4.12 -0.33
C VAL A 91 11.19 5.33 -0.81
N ASN A 92 12.16 5.81 -0.02
CA ASN A 92 13.00 6.93 -0.41
C ASN A 92 13.94 6.54 -1.57
N ASP A 93 13.38 6.35 -2.76
CA ASP A 93 14.04 6.15 -4.05
C ASP A 93 14.18 7.47 -4.83
N HIS A 94 13.76 8.58 -4.22
CA HIS A 94 14.02 9.96 -4.61
C HIS A 94 15.17 10.56 -3.77
N PRO A 95 16.44 10.10 -3.91
CA PRO A 95 17.55 10.79 -3.24
C PRO A 95 17.55 12.27 -3.68
N PRO A 96 17.83 13.22 -2.77
CA PRO A 96 17.79 14.63 -3.12
C PRO A 96 18.75 14.90 -4.28
N GLU A 97 18.20 15.38 -5.41
CA GLU A 97 19.02 15.92 -6.50
C GLU A 97 19.62 17.25 -6.02
N LEU A 98 20.91 17.23 -5.65
CA LEU A 98 21.67 18.46 -5.46
C LEU A 98 21.89 19.09 -6.84
N GLN A 99 21.64 20.40 -6.97
CA GLN A 99 22.02 21.12 -8.18
C GLN A 99 23.53 20.95 -8.42
N ASN A 100 23.89 20.59 -9.65
CA ASN A 100 25.26 20.19 -10.00
C ASN A 100 26.30 21.31 -9.90
N GLU A 101 25.89 22.55 -9.65
CA GLU A 101 26.82 23.67 -9.56
C GLU A 101 26.28 24.75 -8.61
N TYR A 102 27.09 25.05 -7.60
CA TYR A 102 26.83 26.09 -6.62
C TYR A 102 27.99 27.09 -6.71
N ASP A 103 27.75 28.24 -7.35
CA ASP A 103 28.73 29.33 -7.40
C ASP A 103 28.79 30.04 -6.04
N ILE A 104 29.82 29.74 -5.26
CA ILE A 104 30.07 30.38 -3.97
C ILE A 104 31.20 31.39 -4.12
N TYR A 105 30.88 32.68 -3.95
CA TYR A 105 31.88 33.75 -3.85
C TYR A 105 32.27 33.97 -2.38
N VAL A 106 33.55 33.81 -2.05
CA VAL A 106 34.10 34.10 -0.71
C VAL A 106 35.01 35.32 -0.79
N CYS A 107 34.86 36.27 0.14
CA CYS A 107 35.71 37.44 0.22
C CYS A 107 37.01 37.09 0.96
N GLU A 108 38.15 37.62 0.52
CA GLU A 108 39.45 37.41 1.18
C GLU A 108 39.51 37.88 2.65
N LYS A 109 38.52 38.67 3.11
CA LYS A 109 38.42 39.18 4.50
C LYS A 109 37.43 38.40 5.38
N THR A 110 36.87 37.31 4.87
CA THR A 110 35.90 36.48 5.60
C THR A 110 36.54 35.86 6.84
N LYS A 111 35.86 35.93 7.98
CA LYS A 111 36.36 35.38 9.26
C LYS A 111 36.14 33.87 9.33
N ALA A 112 36.97 33.18 10.10
CA ALA A 112 36.79 31.75 10.35
C ALA A 112 35.41 31.46 10.96
N GLY A 113 34.64 30.58 10.31
CA GLY A 113 33.31 30.14 10.78
C GLY A 113 32.10 30.75 10.03
N GLU A 114 32.31 31.54 8.98
CA GLU A 114 31.19 32.12 8.20
C GLU A 114 30.63 31.10 7.19
N VAL A 115 29.34 30.77 7.30
CA VAL A 115 28.65 29.82 6.40
C VAL A 115 27.99 30.57 5.24
N ARG A 116 28.18 30.11 4.00
CA ARG A 116 27.44 30.58 2.83
C ARG A 116 26.73 29.41 2.15
N LEU A 117 25.45 29.62 1.87
CA LEU A 117 24.64 28.75 1.03
C LEU A 117 24.64 29.36 -0.37
N ALA A 118 24.84 28.55 -1.40
CA ALA A 118 24.59 28.96 -2.76
C ALA A 118 23.07 28.88 -3.03
N ASN A 119 22.56 29.87 -3.76
CA ASN A 119 21.15 29.97 -4.12
C ASN A 119 20.77 28.94 -5.18
#